data_AF-B4CY13-F1
#
_entry.id   AF-B4CY13-F1
#
_cell.length_a   1.000
_cell.length_b   1.000
_cell.length_c   1.000
_cell.angle_alpha   90.00
_cell.angle_beta   90.00
_cell.angle_gamma   90.00
#
_symmetry.space_group_name_H-M   'P 1'
#
loop_
_entity.id
_entity.type
_entity.pdbx_description
1 polymer ?
#
loop_
_entity_poly.entity_id
_entity_poly.type
_entity_poly.pdbx_seq_one_letter_code
_entity_poly.pdbx_strand_id
1 'polypeptide(L)'
;MLVGGFVTMRIIAIWLAVLVLVLVRAQAAPENATAVPELDALRSSYQRNITAITNARDTRTEPIRRSYAGELERLQREITTSGDLDGALQVKAERERLTSNQEPTATERAAMAPALAALRTRYEKELEPIVTLIRNAEDQQKRDYLAALDRLQRQFTTQNQLAKATLVRTERDAIAGPTLPKASPAPTAATNALSPSAVAGAGQLDPAFAEKIAAAIRDKKLALSELSRPKGGAGNDVPAEGAVLVGFEFFETRSNGFPDIRSLRPIFLTTAGVKPGMDRGKMEKITNKVMARPGYAVGGIHVYHTNNDGRIQGLQVIFMKMVPAEGRLDHSSSSTYRSLWFGTLPHKDKPKELGGDGRPVVGVYGFHGADCDCIGLVQTSN
;
A
#
# COMPACT_ATOMS: atom_id res chain seq x y z
N MET A 1 -11.55 52.01 -15.15
CA MET A 1 -10.14 52.41 -15.31
C MET A 1 -9.29 51.16 -15.22
N LEU A 2 -8.68 50.79 -16.35
CA LEU A 2 -7.71 49.69 -16.50
C LEU A 2 -6.36 50.10 -15.91
N VAL A 3 -5.57 49.09 -15.52
CA VAL A 3 -4.10 48.92 -15.68
C VAL A 3 -3.50 48.33 -14.40
N GLY A 4 -2.86 47.16 -14.52
CA GLY A 4 -1.95 46.66 -13.48
C GLY A 4 -1.79 45.15 -13.42
N GLY A 5 -1.19 44.51 -14.44
CA GLY A 5 -0.89 43.09 -14.36
C GLY A 5 -0.09 42.55 -15.53
N PHE A 6 1.20 42.91 -15.65
CA PHE A 6 2.08 42.32 -16.68
C PHE A 6 3.60 42.43 -16.38
N VAL A 7 4.04 42.32 -15.12
CA VAL A 7 5.48 42.50 -14.78
C VAL A 7 6.20 41.24 -14.25
N THR A 8 5.50 40.20 -13.80
CA THR A 8 6.18 39.02 -13.22
C THR A 8 6.69 37.99 -14.23
N MET A 9 6.35 38.10 -15.53
CA MET A 9 6.70 37.08 -16.53
C MET A 9 8.02 37.31 -17.29
N ARG A 10 8.75 38.41 -17.03
CA ARG A 10 10.01 38.75 -17.74
C ARG A 10 11.31 38.48 -16.96
N ILE A 11 11.24 38.16 -15.67
CA ILE A 11 12.43 37.86 -14.86
C ILE A 11 12.87 36.39 -14.99
N ILE A 12 11.98 35.50 -15.44
CA ILE A 12 12.28 34.07 -15.65
C ILE A 12 13.11 33.83 -16.94
N ALA A 13 13.03 34.71 -17.93
CA ALA A 13 13.73 34.54 -19.21
C ALA A 13 15.23 34.89 -19.17
N ILE A 14 15.68 35.71 -18.21
CA ILE A 14 17.09 36.15 -18.12
C ILE A 14 17.94 35.16 -17.30
N TRP A 15 17.34 34.44 -16.35
CA TRP A 15 18.00 33.34 -15.64
C TRP A 15 18.19 32.07 -16.50
N LEU A 16 17.43 31.93 -17.59
CA LEU A 16 17.58 30.81 -18.53
C LEU A 16 18.70 31.01 -19.56
N ALA A 17 19.14 32.26 -19.82
CA ALA A 17 20.18 32.54 -20.82
C ALA A 17 21.62 32.49 -20.25
N VAL A 18 21.80 32.78 -18.96
CA VAL A 18 23.13 32.71 -18.30
C VAL A 18 23.51 31.27 -17.93
N LEU A 19 22.52 30.37 -17.79
CA LEU A 19 22.77 28.94 -17.56
C LEU A 19 23.26 28.20 -18.83
N VAL A 20 23.13 28.80 -20.02
CA VAL A 20 23.48 28.16 -21.30
C VAL A 20 24.92 28.48 -21.76
N LEU A 21 25.58 29.51 -21.22
CA LEU A 21 26.88 29.98 -21.75
C LEU A 21 28.12 29.62 -20.91
N VAL A 22 28.00 28.82 -19.85
CA VAL A 22 29.15 28.24 -19.11
C VAL A 22 29.35 26.76 -19.47
N LEU A 23 28.93 26.38 -20.69
CA LEU A 23 28.98 25.03 -21.22
C LEU A 23 30.00 24.90 -22.37
N VAL A 24 31.23 25.37 -22.19
CA VAL A 24 32.30 25.12 -23.16
C VAL A 24 33.62 24.83 -22.44
N ARG A 25 34.10 23.59 -22.63
CA ARG A 25 35.33 22.93 -22.11
C ARG A 25 35.20 22.18 -20.78
N ALA A 26 34.42 21.11 -20.80
CA ALA A 26 34.74 19.92 -20.02
C ALA A 26 35.26 18.84 -20.98
N GLN A 27 36.50 18.42 -20.78
CA GLN A 27 37.07 17.23 -21.42
C GLN A 27 36.11 16.05 -21.20
N ALA A 28 35.89 15.26 -22.26
CA ALA A 28 35.05 14.07 -22.24
C ALA A 28 35.57 13.06 -21.19
N ALA A 29 35.11 13.22 -19.96
CA ALA A 29 35.13 12.18 -18.95
C ALA A 29 34.26 11.02 -19.47
N PRO A 30 34.61 9.76 -19.18
CA PRO A 30 33.88 8.61 -19.69
C PRO A 30 32.40 8.72 -19.30
N GLU A 31 31.57 9.01 -20.31
CA GLU A 31 30.14 9.39 -20.21
C GLU A 31 29.26 8.28 -19.61
N ASN A 32 29.80 7.09 -19.41
CA ASN A 32 29.08 5.90 -18.94
C ASN A 32 29.29 5.57 -17.46
N ALA A 33 30.07 6.34 -16.70
CA ALA A 33 30.39 6.03 -15.30
C ALA A 33 29.30 6.44 -14.27
N THR A 34 28.23 7.11 -14.70
CA THR A 34 27.23 7.70 -13.80
C THR A 34 25.93 6.89 -13.67
N ALA A 35 25.63 6.02 -14.64
CA ALA A 35 24.41 5.22 -14.62
C ALA A 35 24.56 3.99 -13.72
N VAL A 36 23.63 3.81 -12.77
CA VAL A 36 23.52 2.64 -11.91
C VAL A 36 22.12 2.05 -12.08
N PRO A 37 21.90 1.17 -13.09
CA PRO A 37 20.57 0.66 -13.42
C PRO A 37 19.84 0.02 -12.23
N GLU A 38 20.58 -0.60 -11.31
CA GLU A 38 20.03 -1.19 -10.09
C GLU A 38 19.45 -0.13 -9.14
N LEU A 39 20.08 1.04 -9.05
CA LEU A 39 19.58 2.17 -8.27
C LEU A 39 18.32 2.76 -8.90
N ASP A 40 18.31 2.91 -10.24
CA ASP A 40 17.16 3.44 -10.97
C ASP A 40 15.94 2.51 -10.88
N ALA A 41 16.17 1.19 -10.85
CA ALA A 41 15.13 0.20 -10.61
C ALA A 41 14.52 0.35 -9.20
N LEU A 42 15.35 0.56 -8.18
CA LEU A 42 14.87 0.81 -6.81
C LEU A 42 14.08 2.13 -6.71
N ARG A 43 14.60 3.23 -7.29
CA ARG A 43 13.90 4.52 -7.38
C ARG A 43 12.53 4.39 -8.03
N SER A 44 12.48 3.72 -9.18
CA SER A 44 11.24 3.51 -9.93
C SER A 44 10.24 2.69 -9.10
N SER A 45 10.70 1.68 -8.37
CA SER A 45 9.84 0.91 -7.46
C SER A 45 9.34 1.75 -6.30
N TYR A 46 10.20 2.55 -5.67
CA TYR A 46 9.83 3.44 -4.57
C TYR A 46 8.81 4.49 -5.03
N GLN A 47 9.04 5.13 -6.18
CA GLN A 47 8.14 6.17 -6.71
C GLN A 47 6.77 5.61 -7.09
N ARG A 48 6.71 4.49 -7.82
CA ARG A 48 5.45 3.79 -8.10
C ARG A 48 4.70 3.50 -6.80
N ASN A 49 5.45 3.15 -5.77
CA ASN A 49 4.87 2.81 -4.51
C ASN A 49 4.27 4.04 -3.79
N ILE A 50 5.04 5.11 -3.61
CA ILE A 50 4.53 6.35 -3.02
C ILE A 50 3.32 6.90 -3.79
N THR A 51 3.32 6.80 -5.13
CA THR A 51 2.15 7.17 -5.94
C THR A 51 0.92 6.31 -5.61
N ALA A 52 1.08 4.99 -5.44
CA ALA A 52 -0.03 4.12 -5.07
C ALA A 52 -0.57 4.41 -3.66
N ILE A 53 0.30 4.73 -2.69
CA ILE A 53 -0.12 5.17 -1.35
C ILE A 53 -0.91 6.48 -1.43
N THR A 54 -0.41 7.45 -2.19
CA THR A 54 -1.07 8.74 -2.44
C THR A 54 -2.46 8.54 -3.05
N ASN A 55 -2.58 7.73 -4.11
CA ASN A 55 -3.86 7.44 -4.75
C ASN A 55 -4.84 6.77 -3.78
N ALA A 56 -4.34 5.86 -2.92
CA ALA A 56 -5.17 5.22 -1.89
C ALA A 56 -5.65 6.21 -0.83
N ARG A 57 -4.81 7.16 -0.40
CA ARG A 57 -5.21 8.27 0.48
C ARG A 57 -6.34 9.07 -0.16
N ASP A 58 -6.14 9.52 -1.39
CA ASP A 58 -7.09 10.39 -2.07
C ASP A 58 -8.43 9.67 -2.26
N THR A 59 -8.40 8.40 -2.70
CA THR A 59 -9.60 7.55 -2.84
C THR A 59 -10.35 7.38 -1.52
N ARG A 60 -9.64 7.15 -0.41
CA ARG A 60 -10.25 6.91 0.90
C ARG A 60 -10.79 8.19 1.55
N THR A 61 -10.16 9.33 1.29
CA THR A 61 -10.55 10.62 1.88
C THR A 61 -11.66 11.34 1.10
N GLU A 62 -11.78 11.08 -0.19
CA GLU A 62 -12.75 11.73 -1.08
C GLU A 62 -14.22 11.66 -0.59
N PRO A 63 -14.75 10.51 -0.12
CA PRO A 63 -16.13 10.47 0.40
C PRO A 63 -16.34 11.35 1.64
N ILE A 64 -15.35 11.41 2.54
CA ILE A 64 -15.40 12.23 3.77
C ILE A 64 -15.37 13.72 3.39
N ARG A 65 -14.51 14.09 2.45
CA ARG A 65 -14.43 15.46 1.92
C ARG A 65 -15.73 15.90 1.26
N ARG A 66 -16.35 15.03 0.47
CA ARG A 66 -17.65 15.31 -0.16
C ARG A 66 -18.76 15.50 0.88
N SER A 67 -18.78 14.66 1.92
CA SER A 67 -19.72 14.80 3.04
C SER A 67 -19.55 16.15 3.74
N TYR A 68 -18.31 16.50 4.10
CA TYR A 68 -17.98 17.77 4.74
C TYR A 68 -18.34 18.98 3.87
N ALA A 69 -18.06 18.93 2.57
CA ALA A 69 -18.46 19.98 1.63
C ALA A 69 -19.98 20.22 1.61
N GLY A 70 -20.77 19.13 1.61
CA GLY A 70 -22.23 19.22 1.69
C GLY A 70 -22.73 19.82 3.02
N GLU A 71 -22.09 19.47 4.15
CA GLU A 71 -22.40 20.08 5.45
C GLU A 71 -22.06 21.58 5.49
N LEU A 72 -20.92 21.99 4.91
CA LEU A 72 -20.54 23.40 4.79
C LEU A 72 -21.56 24.19 3.97
N GLU A 73 -22.06 23.64 2.86
CA GLU A 73 -23.11 24.29 2.06
C GLU A 73 -24.42 24.47 2.82
N ARG A 74 -24.80 23.47 3.61
CA ARG A 74 -25.98 23.56 4.47
C ARG A 74 -25.79 24.64 5.54
N LEU A 75 -24.65 24.64 6.23
CA LEU A 75 -24.33 25.65 7.25
C LEU A 75 -24.30 27.05 6.64
N GLN A 76 -23.73 27.21 5.45
CA GLN A 76 -23.71 28.51 4.77
C GLN A 76 -25.12 29.05 4.51
N ARG A 77 -26.05 28.19 4.07
CA ARG A 77 -27.46 28.59 3.86
C ARG A 77 -28.11 29.00 5.18
N GLU A 78 -27.95 28.19 6.24
CA GLU A 78 -28.51 28.46 7.57
C GLU A 78 -28.04 29.82 8.12
N ILE A 79 -26.73 30.08 8.07
CA ILE A 79 -26.12 31.33 8.55
C ILE A 79 -26.53 32.54 7.68
N THR A 80 -26.66 32.36 6.36
CA THR A 80 -27.14 33.42 5.47
C THR A 80 -28.60 33.79 5.78
N THR A 81 -29.45 32.81 6.08
CA THR A 81 -30.85 33.04 6.48
C THR A 81 -30.95 33.75 7.82
N SER A 82 -30.03 33.51 8.76
CA SER A 82 -30.02 34.22 10.05
C SER A 82 -29.42 35.63 9.98
N GLY A 83 -28.88 36.05 8.84
CA GLY A 83 -28.27 37.38 8.66
C GLY A 83 -26.88 37.53 9.29
N ASP A 84 -26.21 36.44 9.66
CA ASP A 84 -24.85 36.48 10.22
C ASP A 84 -23.83 36.50 9.08
N LEU A 85 -23.46 37.71 8.67
CA LEU A 85 -22.55 37.93 7.54
C LEU A 85 -21.13 37.39 7.83
N ASP A 86 -20.63 37.59 9.05
CA ASP A 86 -19.27 37.19 9.43
C ASP A 86 -19.15 35.65 9.41
N GLY A 87 -20.14 34.95 9.97
CA GLY A 87 -20.20 33.49 9.89
C GLY A 87 -20.25 32.99 8.44
N ALA A 88 -21.01 33.65 7.57
CA ALA A 88 -21.13 33.25 6.17
C ALA A 88 -19.81 33.41 5.42
N LEU A 89 -19.04 34.46 5.70
CA LEU A 89 -17.72 34.69 5.15
C LEU A 89 -16.71 33.63 5.64
N GLN A 90 -16.77 33.23 6.91
CA GLN A 90 -15.91 32.17 7.43
C GLN A 90 -16.19 30.81 6.78
N VAL A 91 -17.46 30.44 6.62
CA VAL A 91 -17.83 29.18 5.93
C VAL A 91 -17.39 29.22 4.47
N LYS A 92 -17.54 30.35 3.79
CA LYS A 92 -17.04 30.52 2.42
C LYS A 92 -15.53 30.30 2.33
N ALA A 93 -14.75 30.94 3.22
CA ALA A 93 -13.30 30.76 3.28
C ALA A 93 -12.90 29.29 3.53
N GLU A 94 -13.65 28.58 4.38
CA GLU A 94 -13.41 27.16 4.61
C GLU A 94 -13.69 26.29 3.37
N ARG A 95 -14.74 26.59 2.60
CA ARG A 95 -15.02 25.89 1.33
C ARG A 95 -13.92 26.12 0.31
N GLU A 96 -13.38 27.34 0.23
CA GLU A 96 -12.24 27.67 -0.63
C GLU A 96 -11.00 26.88 -0.20
N ARG A 97 -10.68 26.85 1.10
CA ARG A 97 -9.59 26.03 1.65
C ARG A 97 -9.75 24.54 1.32
N LEU A 98 -10.94 23.98 1.52
CA LEU A 98 -11.23 22.58 1.20
C LEU A 98 -11.00 22.29 -0.29
N THR A 99 -11.35 23.22 -1.18
CA THR A 99 -11.14 23.06 -2.64
C THR A 99 -9.66 23.16 -3.01
N SER A 100 -8.90 24.00 -2.32
CA SER A 100 -7.46 24.18 -2.53
C SER A 100 -6.56 23.18 -1.78
N ASN A 101 -7.15 22.19 -1.09
CA ASN A 101 -6.41 21.25 -0.22
C ASN A 101 -5.56 21.97 0.86
N GLN A 102 -6.01 23.13 1.36
CA GLN A 102 -5.30 23.89 2.37
C GLN A 102 -5.85 23.60 3.77
N GLU A 103 -4.96 23.25 4.68
CA GLU A 103 -5.29 23.09 6.09
C GLU A 103 -5.36 24.46 6.77
N PRO A 104 -6.40 24.74 7.58
CA PRO A 104 -6.46 25.97 8.36
C PRO A 104 -5.35 25.97 9.40
N THR A 105 -4.73 27.13 9.58
CA THR A 105 -3.73 27.38 10.63
C THR A 105 -4.37 27.30 12.02
N ALA A 106 -3.55 27.14 13.07
CA ALA A 106 -4.04 27.12 14.45
C ALA A 106 -4.82 28.41 14.82
N THR A 107 -4.36 29.57 14.34
CA THR A 107 -5.02 30.86 14.54
C THR A 107 -6.37 30.92 13.84
N GLU A 108 -6.44 30.47 12.58
CA GLU A 108 -7.71 30.40 11.84
C GLU A 108 -8.70 29.46 12.51
N ARG A 109 -8.25 28.30 12.99
CA ARG A 109 -9.10 27.34 13.73
C ARG A 109 -9.67 27.97 15.00
N ALA A 110 -8.86 28.71 15.75
CA ALA A 110 -9.29 29.39 16.97
C ALA A 110 -10.31 30.52 16.70
N ALA A 111 -10.30 31.09 15.50
CA ALA A 111 -11.22 32.16 15.08
C ALA A 111 -12.53 31.66 14.45
N MET A 112 -12.71 30.35 14.27
CA MET A 112 -13.90 29.78 13.64
C MET A 112 -15.15 29.97 14.52
N ALA A 113 -16.27 30.32 13.89
CA ALA A 113 -17.59 30.33 14.53
C ALA A 113 -17.89 28.94 15.13
N PRO A 114 -18.57 28.85 16.29
CA PRO A 114 -18.74 27.58 16.99
C PRO A 114 -19.34 26.44 16.15
N ALA A 115 -20.31 26.75 15.29
CA ALA A 115 -20.93 25.76 14.40
C ALA A 115 -19.93 25.22 13.35
N LEU A 116 -19.10 26.09 12.78
CA LEU A 116 -18.06 25.71 11.83
C LEU A 116 -16.95 24.90 12.51
N ALA A 117 -16.51 25.32 13.70
CA ALA A 117 -15.52 24.59 14.49
C ALA A 117 -15.98 23.17 14.84
N ALA A 118 -17.26 23.00 15.19
CA ALA A 118 -17.85 21.69 15.46
C ALA A 118 -17.87 20.79 14.21
N LEU A 119 -18.22 21.32 13.04
CA LEU A 119 -18.16 20.59 11.77
C LEU A 119 -16.73 20.16 11.45
N ARG A 120 -15.77 21.09 11.56
CA ARG A 120 -14.35 20.83 11.31
C ARG A 120 -13.81 19.72 12.23
N THR A 121 -14.16 19.76 13.51
CA THR A 121 -13.76 18.75 14.49
C THR A 121 -14.26 17.35 14.10
N ARG A 122 -15.50 17.23 13.61
CA ARG A 122 -16.03 15.95 13.12
C ARG A 122 -15.29 15.47 11.88
N TYR A 123 -15.08 16.36 10.91
CA TYR A 123 -14.33 16.07 9.69
C TYR A 123 -12.93 15.55 10.00
N GLU A 124 -12.18 16.24 10.87
CA GLU A 124 -10.82 15.84 11.28
C GLU A 124 -10.83 14.48 11.99
N LYS A 125 -11.80 14.25 12.88
CA LYS A 125 -11.95 12.96 13.58
C LYS A 125 -12.20 11.79 12.61
N GLU A 126 -12.96 12.00 11.55
CA GLU A 126 -13.19 10.98 10.52
C GLU A 126 -11.97 10.76 9.62
N LEU A 127 -11.19 11.81 9.38
CA LEU A 127 -10.00 11.77 8.52
C LEU A 127 -8.80 11.11 9.22
N GLU A 128 -8.63 11.34 10.51
CA GLU A 128 -7.47 10.92 11.32
C GLU A 128 -7.07 9.43 11.14
N PRO A 129 -7.98 8.43 11.20
CA PRO A 129 -7.59 7.04 11.01
C PRO A 129 -7.00 6.77 9.62
N ILE A 130 -7.48 7.46 8.58
CA ILE A 130 -6.94 7.34 7.22
C ILE A 130 -5.58 8.02 7.14
N VAL A 131 -5.44 9.23 7.70
CA VAL A 131 -4.16 9.95 7.73
C VAL A 131 -3.08 9.13 8.44
N THR A 132 -3.40 8.57 9.61
CA THR A 132 -2.48 7.71 10.36
C THR A 132 -2.12 6.45 9.58
N LEU A 133 -3.09 5.78 8.94
CA LEU A 133 -2.82 4.63 8.06
C LEU A 133 -1.84 4.97 6.93
N ILE A 134 -2.08 6.08 6.24
CA ILE A 134 -1.28 6.50 5.10
C ILE A 134 0.13 6.88 5.54
N ARG A 135 0.26 7.65 6.62
CA ARG A 135 1.57 8.00 7.21
C ARG A 135 2.37 6.74 7.56
N ASN A 136 1.74 5.77 8.21
CA ASN A 136 2.39 4.51 8.56
C ASN A 136 2.86 3.74 7.31
N ALA A 137 2.07 3.75 6.23
CA ALA A 137 2.43 3.12 4.97
C ALA A 137 3.59 3.85 4.26
N GLU A 138 3.59 5.19 4.25
CA GLU A 138 4.68 6.01 3.72
C GLU A 138 5.98 5.79 4.49
N ASP A 139 5.93 5.85 5.82
CA ASP A 139 7.09 5.63 6.70
C ASP A 139 7.68 4.23 6.50
N GLN A 140 6.82 3.23 6.38
CA GLN A 140 7.27 1.88 6.10
C GLN A 140 7.91 1.76 4.71
N GLN A 141 7.28 2.32 3.68
CA GLN A 141 7.83 2.29 2.32
C GLN A 141 9.18 3.01 2.25
N LYS A 142 9.37 4.08 3.03
CA LYS A 142 10.64 4.78 3.21
C LYS A 142 11.69 3.89 3.88
N ARG A 143 11.35 3.23 5.00
CA ARG A 143 12.25 2.29 5.69
C ARG A 143 12.73 1.17 4.76
N ASP A 144 11.81 0.58 4.00
CA ASP A 144 12.11 -0.48 3.04
C ASP A 144 13.09 -0.04 1.96
N TYR A 145 12.88 1.17 1.44
CA TYR A 145 13.75 1.73 0.42
C TYR A 145 15.16 1.99 0.97
N LEU A 146 15.27 2.59 2.16
CA LEU A 146 16.56 2.79 2.84
C LEU A 146 17.30 1.46 3.08
N ALA A 147 16.60 0.42 3.53
CA ALA A 147 17.18 -0.91 3.71
C ALA A 147 17.64 -1.55 2.39
N ALA A 148 16.92 -1.31 1.29
CA ALA A 148 17.34 -1.75 -0.04
C ALA A 148 18.60 -1.01 -0.52
N LEU A 149 18.67 0.31 -0.31
CA LEU A 149 19.86 1.11 -0.63
C LEU A 149 21.09 0.65 0.17
N ASP A 150 20.93 0.37 1.47
CA ASP A 150 22.01 -0.16 2.30
C ASP A 150 22.56 -1.50 1.78
N ARG A 151 21.66 -2.42 1.38
CA ARG A 151 22.07 -3.70 0.78
C ARG A 151 22.82 -3.49 -0.53
N LEU A 152 22.32 -2.62 -1.40
CA LEU A 152 22.93 -2.33 -2.70
C LEU A 152 24.32 -1.67 -2.52
N GLN A 153 24.47 -0.76 -1.56
CA GLN A 153 25.75 -0.14 -1.23
C GLN A 153 26.79 -1.19 -0.79
N ARG A 154 26.40 -2.12 0.10
CA ARG A 154 27.29 -3.21 0.55
C ARG A 154 27.68 -4.14 -0.60
N GLN A 155 26.75 -4.45 -1.49
CA GLN A 155 27.01 -5.26 -2.69
C GLN A 155 28.08 -4.59 -3.56
N PHE A 156 27.92 -3.31 -3.92
CA PHE A 156 28.90 -2.61 -4.73
C PHE A 156 30.25 -2.45 -4.03
N THR A 157 30.26 -2.28 -2.70
CA THR A 157 31.51 -2.23 -1.92
C THR A 157 32.27 -3.56 -2.00
N THR A 158 31.56 -4.68 -1.85
CA THR A 158 32.14 -6.04 -1.93
C THR A 158 32.69 -6.33 -3.33
N GLN A 159 32.07 -5.77 -4.37
CA GLN A 159 32.50 -5.91 -5.77
C GLN A 159 33.59 -4.90 -6.17
N ASN A 160 34.15 -4.13 -5.22
CA ASN A 160 35.10 -3.05 -5.47
C ASN A 160 34.57 -1.95 -6.45
N GLN A 161 33.25 -1.78 -6.55
CA GLN A 161 32.58 -0.77 -7.37
C GLN A 161 32.31 0.51 -6.55
N LEU A 162 33.39 1.12 -6.04
CA LEU A 162 33.31 2.21 -5.05
C LEU A 162 32.58 3.48 -5.55
N ALA A 163 32.70 3.79 -6.85
CA ALA A 163 31.99 4.91 -7.45
C ALA A 163 30.46 4.72 -7.37
N LYS A 164 29.96 3.51 -7.69
CA LYS A 164 28.54 3.20 -7.58
C LYS A 164 28.06 3.17 -6.13
N ALA A 165 28.87 2.60 -5.22
CA ALA A 165 28.56 2.62 -3.79
C ALA A 165 28.41 4.05 -3.25
N THR A 166 29.24 4.98 -3.74
CA THR A 166 29.14 6.41 -3.37
C THR A 166 27.84 7.03 -3.86
N LEU A 167 27.40 6.75 -5.10
CA LEU A 167 26.11 7.22 -5.62
C LEU A 167 24.92 6.71 -4.80
N VAL A 168 24.92 5.42 -4.44
CA VAL A 168 23.86 4.82 -3.60
C VAL A 168 23.84 5.45 -2.21
N ARG A 169 25.01 5.74 -1.62
CA ARG A 169 25.11 6.44 -0.34
C ARG A 169 24.50 7.83 -0.41
N THR A 170 24.82 8.61 -1.45
CA THR A 170 24.26 9.96 -1.66
C THR A 170 22.74 9.93 -1.74
N GLU A 171 22.16 8.97 -2.49
CA GLU A 171 20.70 8.79 -2.54
C GLU A 171 20.12 8.49 -1.16
N ARG A 172 20.73 7.55 -0.44
CA ARG A 172 20.26 7.14 0.90
C ARG A 172 20.25 8.32 1.86
N ASP A 173 21.33 9.11 1.87
CA ASP A 173 21.46 10.26 2.75
C ASP A 173 20.44 11.36 2.37
N ALA A 174 20.15 11.54 1.07
CA ALA A 174 19.09 12.44 0.60
C ALA A 174 17.68 12.01 1.07
N ILE A 175 17.38 10.71 1.05
CA ILE A 175 16.08 10.17 1.49
C ILE A 175 15.96 10.15 3.02
N ALA A 176 17.04 9.85 3.74
CA ALA A 176 17.05 9.89 5.20
C ALA A 176 16.72 11.30 5.73
N GLY A 177 17.09 12.33 4.98
CA GLY A 177 16.99 13.72 5.39
C GLY A 177 18.14 14.09 6.35
N PRO A 178 18.20 15.36 6.81
CA PRO A 178 19.16 15.75 7.83
C PRO A 178 18.92 14.87 9.06
N THR A 179 19.91 14.05 9.40
CA THR A 179 19.82 13.10 10.50
C THR A 179 19.69 13.89 11.80
N LEU A 180 18.47 13.94 12.35
CA LEU A 180 18.28 14.31 13.73
C LEU A 180 19.08 13.31 14.60
N PRO A 181 19.74 13.77 15.68
CA PRO A 181 20.60 12.94 16.51
C PRO A 181 19.89 11.64 16.92
N LYS A 182 20.59 10.53 16.71
CA LYS A 182 20.10 9.16 16.72
C LYS A 182 19.38 8.83 18.04
N ALA A 183 18.05 8.74 18.00
CA ALA A 183 17.26 8.14 19.08
C ALA A 183 17.48 6.60 19.09
N SER A 184 17.48 6.02 20.29
CA SER A 184 17.75 4.60 20.58
C SER A 184 16.97 3.61 19.68
N PRO A 185 17.53 2.43 19.37
CA PRO A 185 16.96 1.49 18.42
C PRO A 185 15.62 0.91 18.91
N ALA A 186 14.55 1.19 18.15
CA ALA A 186 13.27 0.48 18.21
C ALA A 186 13.36 -0.87 17.45
N PRO A 187 12.48 -1.85 17.75
CA PRO A 187 12.67 -3.25 17.35
C PRO A 187 12.55 -3.48 15.84
N THR A 188 13.23 -4.54 15.39
CA THR A 188 13.45 -5.02 14.02
C THR A 188 12.14 -5.08 13.21
N ALA A 189 12.02 -4.23 12.18
CA ALA A 189 10.83 -4.10 11.34
C ALA A 189 10.97 -4.85 10.00
N ALA A 190 9.96 -5.68 9.69
CA ALA A 190 9.81 -6.39 8.43
C ALA A 190 9.40 -5.45 7.28
N THR A 191 9.91 -5.74 6.09
CA THR A 191 9.76 -5.01 4.82
C THR A 191 8.32 -5.12 4.27
N ASN A 192 7.55 -4.03 4.17
CA ASN A 192 6.25 -3.99 3.50
C ASN A 192 6.29 -3.19 2.17
N ALA A 193 6.09 -3.87 1.02
CA ALA A 193 5.88 -3.24 -0.28
C ALA A 193 4.50 -3.52 -0.91
N LEU A 194 3.86 -2.47 -1.38
CA LEU A 194 2.45 -2.21 -1.67
C LEU A 194 1.54 -3.17 -2.47
N SER A 195 0.24 -2.81 -2.41
CA SER A 195 -0.83 -3.12 -3.37
C SER A 195 -1.86 -1.98 -3.42
N PRO A 196 -2.74 -1.89 -4.44
CA PRO A 196 -2.45 -1.99 -5.87
C PRO A 196 -3.28 -1.03 -6.75
N SER A 197 -2.80 -0.76 -7.96
CA SER A 197 -3.66 -0.68 -9.15
C SER A 197 -2.80 -0.89 -10.40
N ALA A 198 -2.74 -2.13 -10.88
CA ALA A 198 -2.30 -2.49 -12.23
C ALA A 198 -2.77 -3.92 -12.53
N VAL A 199 -3.96 -4.05 -13.10
CA VAL A 199 -4.39 -5.27 -13.79
C VAL A 199 -3.69 -5.25 -15.15
N ALA A 200 -2.49 -5.81 -15.21
CA ALA A 200 -1.82 -6.17 -16.46
C ALA A 200 -0.92 -7.38 -16.23
N GLY A 201 -1.52 -8.56 -16.43
CA GLY A 201 -0.85 -9.83 -16.69
C GLY A 201 -0.03 -10.43 -15.55
N ALA A 202 -0.64 -11.21 -14.66
CA ALA A 202 0.10 -12.16 -13.81
C ALA A 202 0.84 -13.27 -14.62
N GLY A 203 0.83 -13.18 -15.95
CA GLY A 203 1.38 -14.17 -16.86
C GLY A 203 0.58 -15.46 -16.85
N GLN A 204 1.21 -16.54 -17.30
CA GLN A 204 0.78 -17.91 -17.10
C GLN A 204 1.73 -18.56 -16.08
N LEU A 205 1.24 -19.53 -15.31
CA LEU A 205 2.08 -20.32 -14.43
C LEU A 205 3.04 -21.15 -15.29
N ASP A 206 4.32 -21.18 -14.90
CA ASP A 206 5.29 -22.07 -15.53
C ASP A 206 4.78 -23.53 -15.50
N PRO A 207 4.74 -24.25 -16.65
CA PRO A 207 4.16 -25.59 -16.70
C PRO A 207 4.86 -26.61 -15.78
N ALA A 208 6.18 -26.52 -15.63
CA ALA A 208 6.93 -27.42 -14.75
C ALA A 208 6.61 -27.13 -13.28
N PHE A 209 6.43 -25.86 -12.92
CA PHE A 209 5.98 -25.49 -11.58
C PHE A 209 4.54 -25.95 -11.29
N ALA A 210 3.63 -25.78 -12.26
CA ALA A 210 2.25 -26.23 -12.16
C ALA A 210 2.17 -27.75 -11.97
N GLU A 211 2.94 -28.54 -12.73
CA GLU A 211 2.95 -30.00 -12.62
C GLU A 211 3.47 -30.48 -11.25
N LYS A 212 4.50 -29.83 -10.69
CA LYS A 212 4.95 -30.13 -9.33
C LYS A 212 3.85 -29.90 -8.29
N ILE A 213 3.09 -28.80 -8.44
CA ILE A 213 1.96 -28.51 -7.56
C ILE A 213 0.84 -29.55 -7.75
N ALA A 214 0.48 -29.85 -9.00
CA ALA A 214 -0.55 -30.85 -9.33
C ALA A 214 -0.17 -32.23 -8.77
N ALA A 215 1.09 -32.65 -8.90
CA ALA A 215 1.59 -33.89 -8.32
C ALA A 215 1.46 -33.88 -6.79
N ALA A 216 1.86 -32.81 -6.11
CA ALA A 216 1.69 -32.69 -4.66
C ALA A 216 0.22 -32.79 -4.22
N ILE A 217 -0.71 -32.21 -4.99
CA ILE A 217 -2.16 -32.30 -4.74
C ILE A 217 -2.65 -33.75 -4.93
N ARG A 218 -2.29 -34.41 -6.04
CA ARG A 218 -2.67 -35.81 -6.32
C ARG A 218 -2.15 -36.76 -5.24
N ASP A 219 -0.92 -36.54 -4.79
CA ASP A 219 -0.25 -37.35 -3.77
C ASP A 219 -0.66 -36.98 -2.33
N LYS A 220 -1.57 -36.01 -2.17
CA LYS A 220 -2.02 -35.47 -0.87
C LYS A 220 -0.87 -34.96 0.00
N LYS A 221 0.21 -34.48 -0.63
CA LYS A 221 1.35 -33.81 0.01
C LYS A 221 1.01 -32.34 0.25
N LEU A 222 0.01 -32.12 1.09
CA LEU A 222 -0.50 -30.81 1.46
C LEU A 222 -0.38 -30.60 2.97
N ALA A 223 0.06 -29.43 3.36
CA ALA A 223 0.06 -28.96 4.73
C ALA A 223 -0.95 -27.83 4.88
N LEU A 224 -1.71 -27.86 5.97
CA LEU A 224 -2.55 -26.75 6.38
C LEU A 224 -1.72 -25.84 7.29
N SER A 225 -1.84 -24.52 7.12
CA SER A 225 -1.35 -23.57 8.12
C SER A 225 -2.13 -23.74 9.43
N GLU A 226 -1.88 -22.87 10.41
CA GLU A 226 -2.90 -22.68 11.44
C GLU A 226 -4.10 -21.93 10.85
N LEU A 227 -5.28 -22.09 11.44
CA LEU A 227 -6.39 -21.18 11.17
C LEU A 227 -6.15 -19.84 11.86
N SER A 228 -6.60 -18.76 11.24
CA SER A 228 -6.56 -17.42 11.83
C SER A 228 -7.34 -17.35 13.16
N ARG A 229 -8.36 -18.22 13.33
CA ARG A 229 -9.07 -18.46 14.59
C ARG A 229 -9.40 -19.96 14.79
N PRO A 230 -9.63 -20.42 16.04
CA PRO A 230 -9.88 -21.84 16.31
C PRO A 230 -11.18 -22.41 15.72
N LYS A 231 -12.17 -21.55 15.43
CA LYS A 231 -13.47 -21.95 14.90
C LYS A 231 -13.57 -21.53 13.44
N GLY A 232 -13.64 -22.51 12.55
CA GLY A 232 -13.86 -22.33 11.11
C GLY A 232 -14.66 -23.49 10.54
N GLY A 233 -15.40 -23.25 9.46
CA GLY A 233 -16.12 -24.29 8.76
C GLY A 233 -15.20 -25.10 7.85
N ALA A 234 -15.68 -26.29 7.47
CA ALA A 234 -15.00 -27.17 6.54
C ALA A 234 -15.03 -26.58 5.11
N GLY A 235 -13.96 -26.81 4.35
CA GLY A 235 -13.94 -26.52 2.91
C GLY A 235 -12.61 -25.98 2.44
N ASN A 236 -11.91 -26.78 1.64
CA ASN A 236 -10.66 -26.38 0.99
C ASN A 236 -10.98 -25.90 -0.42
N ASP A 237 -10.37 -24.79 -0.84
CA ASP A 237 -10.40 -24.32 -2.22
C ASP A 237 -9.00 -24.50 -2.79
N VAL A 238 -8.79 -25.64 -3.47
CA VAL A 238 -7.52 -26.09 -4.02
C VAL A 238 -7.78 -26.54 -5.46
N PRO A 239 -7.35 -25.78 -6.48
CA PRO A 239 -7.54 -26.18 -7.87
C PRO A 239 -6.75 -27.46 -8.19
N ALA A 240 -7.46 -28.52 -8.61
CA ALA A 240 -6.88 -29.85 -8.84
C ALA A 240 -5.87 -29.88 -9.99
N GLU A 241 -5.99 -28.95 -10.94
CA GLU A 241 -5.10 -28.81 -12.10
C GLU A 241 -3.69 -28.33 -11.77
N GLY A 242 -3.42 -27.95 -10.51
CA GLY A 242 -2.18 -27.32 -10.10
C GLY A 242 -2.21 -25.82 -10.34
N ALA A 243 -2.33 -25.07 -9.24
CA ALA A 243 -2.34 -23.62 -9.27
C ALA A 243 -1.63 -23.05 -8.05
N VAL A 244 -1.13 -21.83 -8.19
CA VAL A 244 -0.57 -21.07 -7.07
C VAL A 244 -1.45 -19.87 -6.77
N LEU A 245 -1.67 -19.58 -5.49
CA LEU A 245 -2.40 -18.41 -5.05
C LEU A 245 -1.58 -17.15 -5.36
N VAL A 246 -2.15 -16.20 -6.09
CA VAL A 246 -1.47 -14.94 -6.46
C VAL A 246 -2.17 -13.70 -5.93
N GLY A 247 -3.31 -13.84 -5.25
CA GLY A 247 -4.01 -12.68 -4.72
C GLY A 247 -5.38 -13.00 -4.14
N PHE A 248 -6.12 -11.92 -3.87
CA PHE A 248 -7.47 -11.96 -3.34
C PHE A 248 -8.32 -10.82 -3.92
N GLU A 249 -9.61 -11.07 -4.08
CA GLU A 249 -10.64 -10.04 -4.18
C GLU A 249 -11.36 -9.97 -2.83
N PHE A 250 -11.66 -8.76 -2.36
CA PHE A 250 -12.29 -8.53 -1.06
C PHE A 250 -13.61 -7.78 -1.23
N PHE A 251 -14.55 -8.11 -0.35
CA PHE A 251 -15.67 -7.24 -0.02
C PHE A 251 -15.45 -6.69 1.39
N GLU A 252 -15.11 -5.41 1.47
CA GLU A 252 -15.04 -4.68 2.72
C GLU A 252 -16.40 -4.07 3.05
N THR A 253 -16.83 -4.25 4.29
CA THR A 253 -18.00 -3.59 4.86
C THR A 253 -17.59 -2.72 6.03
N ARG A 254 -18.53 -1.97 6.60
CA ARG A 254 -18.32 -1.29 7.88
C ARG A 254 -19.18 -1.94 8.95
N SER A 255 -18.55 -2.41 10.02
CA SER A 255 -19.20 -2.89 11.23
C SER A 255 -18.72 -2.05 12.40
N ASN A 256 -19.64 -1.56 13.24
CA ASN A 256 -19.31 -0.71 14.39
C ASN A 256 -18.44 0.52 14.03
N GLY A 257 -18.56 1.03 12.81
CA GLY A 257 -17.76 2.16 12.29
C GLY A 257 -16.37 1.79 11.77
N PHE A 258 -15.94 0.53 11.88
CA PHE A 258 -14.65 0.04 11.42
C PHE A 258 -14.77 -0.77 10.12
N PRO A 259 -13.79 -0.70 9.21
CA PRO A 259 -13.77 -1.51 8.01
C PRO A 259 -13.44 -2.97 8.33
N ASP A 260 -14.28 -3.90 7.90
CA ASP A 260 -14.11 -5.35 8.10
C ASP A 260 -14.10 -6.09 6.76
N ILE A 261 -13.38 -7.21 6.70
CA ILE A 261 -13.37 -8.08 5.52
C ILE A 261 -14.55 -9.05 5.63
N ARG A 262 -15.64 -8.72 4.92
CA ARG A 262 -16.87 -9.51 4.96
C ARG A 262 -16.76 -10.78 4.14
N SER A 263 -16.18 -10.69 2.95
CA SER A 263 -15.94 -11.85 2.11
C SER A 263 -14.65 -11.70 1.32
N LEU A 264 -14.08 -12.83 0.92
CA LEU A 264 -12.90 -12.86 0.07
C LEU A 264 -13.06 -13.93 -1.01
N ARG A 265 -12.37 -13.71 -2.13
CA ARG A 265 -12.23 -14.69 -3.21
C ARG A 265 -10.76 -14.85 -3.52
N PRO A 266 -10.16 -16.04 -3.36
CA PRO A 266 -8.78 -16.26 -3.76
C PRO A 266 -8.63 -16.12 -5.27
N ILE A 267 -7.48 -15.62 -5.72
CA ILE A 267 -7.12 -15.51 -7.12
C ILE A 267 -5.95 -16.44 -7.38
N PHE A 268 -6.15 -17.42 -8.25
CA PHE A 268 -5.15 -18.42 -8.61
C PHE A 268 -4.48 -18.08 -9.94
N LEU A 269 -3.22 -18.46 -10.08
CA LEU A 269 -2.49 -18.49 -11.34
C LEU A 269 -2.30 -19.94 -11.77
N THR A 270 -2.79 -20.25 -12.96
CA THR A 270 -2.73 -21.56 -13.61
C THR A 270 -1.91 -21.46 -14.90
N THR A 271 -1.64 -22.59 -15.56
CA THR A 271 -1.05 -22.60 -16.91
C THR A 271 -1.96 -21.93 -17.95
N ALA A 272 -3.27 -21.92 -17.73
CA ALA A 272 -4.24 -21.21 -18.57
C ALA A 272 -4.33 -19.70 -18.24
N GLY A 273 -3.63 -19.23 -17.20
CA GLY A 273 -3.66 -17.85 -16.73
C GLY A 273 -4.40 -17.70 -15.39
N VAL A 274 -4.89 -16.49 -15.13
CA VAL A 274 -5.52 -16.12 -13.86
C VAL A 274 -6.93 -16.74 -13.77
N LYS A 275 -7.20 -17.45 -12.68
CA LYS A 275 -8.50 -18.08 -12.40
C LYS A 275 -9.02 -17.63 -11.03
N PRO A 276 -10.22 -17.06 -10.94
CA PRO A 276 -10.87 -16.80 -9.66
C PRO A 276 -11.22 -18.14 -8.97
N GLY A 277 -11.02 -18.20 -7.65
CA GLY A 277 -11.46 -19.32 -6.82
C GLY A 277 -12.88 -19.15 -6.29
N MET A 278 -13.20 -19.94 -5.27
CA MET A 278 -14.51 -19.97 -4.63
C MET A 278 -14.68 -18.77 -3.67
N ASP A 279 -15.86 -18.13 -3.74
CA ASP A 279 -16.24 -17.10 -2.77
C ASP A 279 -16.28 -17.64 -1.34
N ARG A 280 -15.72 -16.86 -0.42
CA ARG A 280 -15.66 -17.17 1.00
C ARG A 280 -16.40 -16.08 1.77
N GLY A 281 -17.52 -16.46 2.37
CA GLY A 281 -18.56 -15.51 2.79
C GLY A 281 -19.44 -15.09 1.61
N LYS A 282 -20.41 -14.21 1.86
CA LYS A 282 -21.35 -13.72 0.85
C LYS A 282 -20.75 -12.54 0.08
N MET A 283 -20.16 -12.83 -1.07
CA MET A 283 -19.59 -11.82 -1.97
C MET A 283 -20.69 -11.02 -2.68
N GLU A 284 -21.00 -9.83 -2.18
CA GLU A 284 -21.99 -8.94 -2.82
C GLU A 284 -21.35 -8.00 -3.85
N LYS A 285 -20.15 -7.49 -3.55
CA LYS A 285 -19.36 -6.65 -4.46
C LYS A 285 -17.88 -6.75 -4.14
N ILE A 286 -17.04 -6.53 -5.15
CA ILE A 286 -15.60 -6.39 -4.98
C ILE A 286 -15.30 -4.93 -4.64
N THR A 287 -14.82 -4.66 -3.44
CA THR A 287 -14.38 -3.31 -3.05
C THR A 287 -12.88 -3.13 -3.25
N ASN A 288 -12.11 -4.20 -3.06
CA ASN A 288 -10.67 -4.19 -3.20
C ASN A 288 -10.20 -5.46 -3.89
N LYS A 289 -9.07 -5.36 -4.59
CA LYS A 289 -8.40 -6.48 -5.25
C LYS A 289 -6.92 -6.34 -5.01
N VAL A 290 -6.26 -7.42 -4.60
CA VAL A 290 -4.81 -7.49 -4.39
C VAL A 290 -4.25 -8.64 -5.19
N MET A 291 -3.20 -8.36 -5.96
CA MET A 291 -2.54 -9.37 -6.77
C MET A 291 -1.03 -9.18 -6.73
N ALA A 292 -0.32 -10.30 -6.81
CA ALA A 292 1.11 -10.35 -6.98
C ALA A 292 1.52 -9.76 -8.33
N ARG A 293 2.69 -9.12 -8.35
CA ARG A 293 3.45 -8.78 -9.55
C ARG A 293 3.81 -10.06 -10.34
N PRO A 294 4.04 -9.96 -11.67
CA PRO A 294 4.49 -11.10 -12.47
C PRO A 294 5.72 -11.77 -11.85
N GLY A 295 5.72 -13.11 -11.79
CA GLY A 295 6.80 -13.89 -11.19
C GLY A 295 6.75 -14.00 -9.65
N TYR A 296 5.71 -13.48 -9.00
CA TYR A 296 5.47 -13.62 -7.57
C TYR A 296 4.15 -14.32 -7.29
N ALA A 297 4.04 -14.90 -6.11
CA ALA A 297 2.83 -15.54 -5.60
C ALA A 297 2.63 -15.20 -4.10
N VAL A 298 1.47 -15.52 -3.56
CA VAL A 298 1.21 -15.44 -2.12
C VAL A 298 2.07 -16.48 -1.42
N GLY A 299 2.97 -16.02 -0.55
CA GLY A 299 3.76 -16.88 0.33
C GLY A 299 3.19 -16.97 1.75
N GLY A 300 2.36 -16.00 2.14
CA GLY A 300 1.71 -15.98 3.45
C GLY A 300 0.71 -14.83 3.57
N ILE A 301 0.01 -14.76 4.70
CA ILE A 301 -0.86 -13.64 5.05
C ILE A 301 -0.69 -13.27 6.52
N HIS A 302 -0.84 -12.00 6.83
CA HIS A 302 -1.16 -11.55 8.18
C HIS A 302 -2.66 -11.32 8.29
N VAL A 303 -3.26 -11.88 9.34
CA VAL A 303 -4.68 -11.75 9.62
C VAL A 303 -4.84 -11.04 10.96
N TYR A 304 -5.65 -9.98 10.96
CA TYR A 304 -5.98 -9.22 12.14
C TYR A 304 -7.44 -9.47 12.54
N HIS A 305 -7.63 -9.79 13.81
CA HIS A 305 -8.90 -9.99 14.47
C HIS A 305 -8.94 -9.15 15.74
N THR A 306 -10.10 -8.61 16.09
CA THR A 306 -10.35 -8.24 17.49
C THR A 306 -10.96 -9.41 18.24
N ASN A 307 -10.85 -9.37 19.56
CA ASN A 307 -11.40 -10.41 20.43
C ASN A 307 -12.93 -10.52 20.37
N ASN A 308 -13.63 -9.52 19.83
CA ASN A 308 -15.08 -9.40 20.01
C ASN A 308 -15.92 -9.75 18.77
N ASP A 309 -15.44 -9.53 17.54
CA ASP A 309 -16.34 -9.40 16.38
C ASP A 309 -16.51 -10.64 15.51
N GLY A 310 -15.93 -11.79 15.85
CA GLY A 310 -16.13 -13.00 15.03
C GLY A 310 -15.29 -13.07 13.75
N ARG A 311 -15.05 -11.90 13.13
CA ARG A 311 -14.64 -11.72 11.74
C ARG A 311 -13.16 -11.42 11.55
N ILE A 312 -12.67 -11.59 10.32
CA ILE A 312 -11.43 -10.97 9.87
C ILE A 312 -11.65 -9.47 9.74
N GLN A 313 -10.98 -8.70 10.60
CA GLN A 313 -11.06 -7.25 10.54
C GLN A 313 -10.04 -6.67 9.57
N GLY A 314 -8.84 -7.26 9.52
CA GLY A 314 -7.78 -6.78 8.64
C GLY A 314 -6.98 -7.91 8.01
N LEU A 315 -6.46 -7.68 6.82
CA LEU A 315 -5.59 -8.62 6.12
C LEU A 315 -4.46 -7.89 5.40
N GLN A 316 -3.26 -8.45 5.50
CA GLN A 316 -2.10 -8.07 4.69
C GLN A 316 -1.54 -9.32 4.02
N VAL A 317 -1.29 -9.23 2.72
CA VAL A 317 -0.80 -10.35 1.91
C VAL A 317 0.72 -10.26 1.80
N ILE A 318 1.41 -11.38 2.02
CA ILE A 318 2.85 -11.53 1.85
C ILE A 318 3.09 -12.20 0.49
N PHE A 319 3.79 -11.51 -0.39
CA PHE A 319 4.15 -11.99 -1.71
C PHE A 319 5.61 -12.39 -1.77
N MET A 320 5.91 -13.52 -2.40
CA MET A 320 7.25 -14.08 -2.56
C MET A 320 7.52 -14.43 -4.02
N LYS A 321 8.77 -14.30 -4.46
CA LYS A 321 9.18 -14.62 -5.83
C LYS A 321 9.06 -16.11 -6.06
N MET A 322 8.48 -16.53 -7.17
CA MET A 322 8.42 -17.93 -7.57
C MET A 322 9.79 -18.39 -8.07
N VAL A 323 10.17 -19.62 -7.71
CA VAL A 323 11.38 -20.30 -8.20
C VAL A 323 10.97 -21.61 -8.88
N PRO A 324 10.50 -21.57 -10.15
CA PRO A 324 9.93 -22.73 -10.85
C PRO A 324 10.84 -23.97 -10.85
N ALA A 325 12.12 -23.75 -11.10
CA ALA A 325 13.14 -24.80 -11.14
C ALA A 325 13.18 -25.62 -9.83
N GLU A 326 12.96 -24.97 -8.70
CA GLU A 326 12.99 -25.59 -7.37
C GLU A 326 11.60 -25.99 -6.87
N GLY A 327 10.54 -25.49 -7.49
CA GLY A 327 9.18 -25.78 -7.04
C GLY A 327 8.81 -25.10 -5.72
N ARG A 328 9.43 -23.96 -5.41
CA ARG A 328 9.19 -23.21 -4.16
C ARG A 328 9.09 -21.70 -4.39
N LEU A 329 8.80 -20.98 -3.32
CA LEU A 329 8.87 -19.52 -3.26
C LEU A 329 10.15 -19.10 -2.52
N ASP A 330 10.79 -18.03 -2.99
CA ASP A 330 11.95 -17.42 -2.36
C ASP A 330 11.50 -16.48 -1.23
N HIS A 331 11.60 -16.97 0.00
CA HIS A 331 11.26 -16.24 1.22
C HIS A 331 12.37 -15.28 1.70
N SER A 332 13.43 -15.06 0.91
CA SER A 332 14.44 -14.07 1.26
C SER A 332 13.82 -12.67 1.32
N SER A 333 14.38 -11.82 2.19
CA SER A 333 13.91 -10.44 2.37
C SER A 333 14.10 -9.54 1.13
N SER A 334 14.85 -10.00 0.12
CA SER A 334 14.99 -9.34 -1.19
C SER A 334 13.92 -9.78 -2.19
N SER A 335 13.39 -10.98 -2.03
CA SER A 335 12.38 -11.59 -2.91
C SER A 335 10.99 -11.62 -2.28
N THR A 336 10.80 -10.90 -1.19
CA THR A 336 9.53 -10.80 -0.45
C THR A 336 9.05 -9.36 -0.40
N TYR A 337 7.74 -9.15 -0.54
CA TYR A 337 7.08 -7.88 -0.22
C TYR A 337 5.69 -8.13 0.36
N ARG A 338 5.01 -7.07 0.84
CA ARG A 338 3.75 -7.20 1.59
C ARG A 338 2.78 -6.09 1.24
N SER A 339 1.55 -6.44 0.89
CA SER A 339 0.51 -5.49 0.51
C SER A 339 0.28 -4.40 1.57
N LEU A 340 -0.50 -3.39 1.18
CA LEU A 340 -1.21 -2.58 2.18
C LEU A 340 -2.14 -3.47 3.00
N TRP A 341 -2.52 -2.96 4.18
CA TRP A 341 -3.61 -3.54 4.97
C TRP A 341 -4.95 -3.24 4.32
N PHE A 342 -5.74 -4.30 4.13
CA PHE A 342 -7.15 -4.26 3.78
C PHE A 342 -7.98 -4.40 5.05
N GLY A 343 -9.10 -3.69 5.15
CA GLY A 343 -9.87 -3.61 6.39
C GLY A 343 -9.22 -2.75 7.48
N THR A 344 -9.44 -3.13 8.74
CA THR A 344 -8.96 -2.44 9.95
C THR A 344 -7.48 -2.71 10.17
N LEU A 345 -6.75 -1.65 10.53
CA LEU A 345 -5.35 -1.76 10.92
C LEU A 345 -5.18 -2.42 12.29
N PRO A 346 -4.14 -3.26 12.44
CA PRO A 346 -3.75 -3.71 13.77
C PRO A 346 -3.30 -2.52 14.63
N HIS A 347 -3.90 -2.38 15.81
CA HIS A 347 -3.54 -1.32 16.76
C HIS A 347 -2.79 -1.86 17.98
N LYS A 348 -3.35 -2.86 18.68
CA LYS A 348 -2.76 -3.41 19.93
C LYS A 348 -2.43 -4.88 19.81
N ASP A 349 -3.34 -5.65 19.22
CA ASP A 349 -3.14 -7.09 19.05
C ASP A 349 -2.20 -7.36 17.87
N LYS A 350 -1.25 -8.27 18.10
CA LYS A 350 -0.32 -8.69 17.05
C LYS A 350 -1.12 -9.48 16.00
N PRO A 351 -1.06 -9.11 14.72
CA PRO A 351 -1.62 -9.95 13.66
C PRO A 351 -1.08 -11.36 13.70
N LYS A 352 -1.93 -12.32 13.35
CA LYS A 352 -1.52 -13.71 13.19
C LYS A 352 -0.92 -13.91 11.81
N GLU A 353 0.31 -14.39 11.76
CA GLU A 353 0.99 -14.75 10.51
C GLU A 353 0.69 -16.20 10.14
N LEU A 354 0.25 -16.41 8.90
CA LEU A 354 -0.07 -17.71 8.33
C LEU A 354 0.78 -17.93 7.08
N GLY A 355 1.56 -19.01 7.05
CA GLY A 355 2.52 -19.28 5.98
C GLY A 355 3.84 -18.53 6.17
N GLY A 356 4.49 -18.12 5.07
CA GLY A 356 5.72 -17.31 5.10
C GLY A 356 7.03 -18.10 5.07
N ASP A 357 6.98 -19.42 4.90
CA ASP A 357 8.16 -20.30 4.90
C ASP A 357 8.68 -20.64 3.49
N GLY A 358 8.08 -20.06 2.46
CA GLY A 358 8.44 -20.28 1.06
C GLY A 358 7.79 -21.52 0.44
N ARG A 359 6.94 -22.27 1.16
CA ARG A 359 6.13 -23.33 0.53
C ARG A 359 5.02 -22.68 -0.31
N PRO A 360 4.84 -23.09 -1.59
CA PRO A 360 3.77 -22.58 -2.43
C PRO A 360 2.41 -22.69 -1.76
N VAL A 361 1.69 -21.57 -1.69
CA VAL A 361 0.29 -21.54 -1.25
C VAL A 361 -0.58 -21.92 -2.44
N VAL A 362 -1.30 -23.03 -2.34
CA VAL A 362 -2.07 -23.64 -3.44
C VAL A 362 -3.57 -23.59 -3.20
N GLY A 363 -3.97 -23.07 -2.04
CA GLY A 363 -5.37 -22.96 -1.67
C GLY A 363 -5.60 -22.24 -0.35
N VAL A 364 -6.87 -22.13 -0.01
CA VAL A 364 -7.33 -21.53 1.26
C VAL A 364 -8.40 -22.41 1.89
N TYR A 365 -8.49 -22.37 3.21
CA TYR A 365 -9.47 -23.15 3.98
C TYR A 365 -9.99 -22.39 5.22
N GLY A 366 -10.99 -22.96 5.88
CA GLY A 366 -11.47 -22.48 7.17
C GLY A 366 -12.42 -21.30 7.09
N PHE A 367 -13.61 -21.46 6.51
CA PHE A 367 -14.60 -20.39 6.40
C PHE A 367 -15.95 -20.84 6.94
N HIS A 368 -16.76 -19.94 7.50
CA HIS A 368 -18.10 -20.29 7.96
C HIS A 368 -19.10 -19.16 7.71
N GLY A 369 -20.32 -19.52 7.30
CA GLY A 369 -21.46 -18.61 7.29
C GLY A 369 -21.46 -17.54 6.20
N ALA A 370 -22.17 -16.45 6.49
CA ALA A 370 -22.37 -15.33 5.57
C ALA A 370 -21.17 -14.37 5.50
N ASP A 371 -20.26 -14.45 6.47
CA ASP A 371 -19.10 -13.56 6.60
C ASP A 371 -17.81 -14.39 6.61
N CYS A 372 -16.66 -13.73 6.45
CA CYS A 372 -15.35 -14.36 6.49
C CYS A 372 -14.81 -14.38 7.92
N ASP A 373 -15.22 -15.39 8.69
CA ASP A 373 -14.89 -15.49 10.12
C ASP A 373 -13.41 -15.81 10.40
N CYS A 374 -12.85 -16.73 9.63
CA CYS A 374 -11.44 -17.08 9.68
C CYS A 374 -10.93 -17.48 8.30
N ILE A 375 -9.63 -17.72 8.22
CA ILE A 375 -8.94 -18.20 7.03
C ILE A 375 -7.71 -18.98 7.46
N GLY A 376 -7.35 -20.01 6.70
CA GLY A 376 -6.05 -20.65 6.70
C GLY A 376 -5.58 -20.86 5.27
N LEU A 377 -4.29 -21.17 5.14
CA LEU A 377 -3.63 -21.43 3.87
C LEU A 377 -3.40 -22.94 3.69
N VAL A 378 -3.56 -23.41 2.47
CA VAL A 378 -3.13 -24.76 2.06
C VAL A 378 -1.82 -24.61 1.31
N GLN A 379 -0.77 -25.28 1.77
CA GLN A 379 0.58 -25.23 1.21
C GLN A 379 1.00 -26.62 0.73
N THR A 380 1.88 -26.70 -0.26
CA THR A 380 2.52 -27.99 -0.57
C THR A 380 3.42 -28.42 0.60
N SER A 381 3.56 -29.72 0.82
CA SER A 381 4.56 -30.30 1.73
C SER A 381 5.66 -30.98 0.92
N ASN A 382 6.91 -30.87 1.39
CA ASN A 382 8.04 -31.58 0.79
C ASN A 382 7.97 -33.08 1.04
#